data_AF-A0A256XFP5-F1
#
_entry.id   AF-A0A256XFP5-F1
#
_cell.length_a   1.000
_cell.length_b   1.000
_cell.length_c   1.000
_cell.angle_alpha   90.00
_cell.angle_beta   90.00
_cell.angle_gamma   90.00
#
_symmetry.space_group_name_H-M   'P 1'
#
loop_
_entity.id
_entity.type
_entity.pdbx_description
1 polymer ?
#
loop_
_entity_poly.entity_id
_entity_poly.type
_entity_poly.pdbx_seq_one_letter_code
_entity_poly.pdbx_strand_id
1 'polypeptide(L)'
;MFERYIPWMIYARGRDIVEFYFTISNQPGQLEKVLEIFAKYGINILSLSAYALPDWRKGAVFIFADITNLDVNVEQVRRELETATGRGGGELRNLP
;
A
#
# COMPACT_ATOMS: atom_id res chain seq x y z
N MET A 1 6.62 -15.19 19.65
CA MET A 1 5.73 -14.68 18.59
C MET A 1 4.97 -13.51 19.20
N PHE A 2 5.17 -12.28 18.70
CA PHE A 2 4.49 -11.09 19.22
C PHE A 2 3.30 -10.83 18.30
N GLU A 3 2.12 -11.27 18.71
CA GLU A 3 0.89 -11.01 17.95
C GLU A 3 0.44 -9.57 18.23
N ARG A 4 0.39 -8.76 17.17
CA ARG A 4 -0.11 -7.39 17.24
C ARG A 4 -1.49 -7.34 16.61
N TYR A 5 -2.53 -7.41 17.43
CA TYR A 5 -3.88 -7.06 17.01
C TYR A 5 -3.94 -5.55 16.79
N ILE A 6 -3.94 -5.14 15.53
CA ILE A 6 -4.19 -3.74 15.14
C ILE A 6 -5.69 -3.66 14.80
N PRO A 7 -6.58 -3.25 15.73
CA PRO A 7 -7.96 -2.93 15.36
C PRO A 7 -7.93 -1.89 14.24
N TRP A 8 -8.89 -1.94 13.30
CA TRP A 8 -9.02 -0.98 12.19
C TRP A 8 -8.71 0.45 12.69
N MET A 9 -7.48 0.92 12.43
CA MET A 9 -6.95 2.12 13.10
C MET A 9 -7.55 3.41 12.54
N ILE A 10 -8.26 3.34 11.42
CA ILE A 10 -8.74 4.51 10.71
C ILE A 10 -10.27 4.48 10.67
N TYR A 11 -10.86 5.29 11.54
CA TYR A 11 -12.25 5.68 11.45
C TYR A 11 -12.35 7.05 10.78
N ALA A 12 -12.86 7.10 9.57
CA ALA A 12 -13.13 8.35 8.85
C ALA A 12 -14.60 8.38 8.40
N ARG A 13 -15.47 8.97 9.23
CA ARG A 13 -16.90 9.07 8.92
C ARG A 13 -17.12 9.86 7.64
N GLY A 14 -17.88 9.27 6.70
CA GLY A 14 -18.27 9.93 5.45
C GLY A 14 -17.13 10.09 4.45
N ARG A 15 -16.09 9.28 4.56
CA ARG A 15 -14.95 9.27 3.64
C ARG A 15 -14.81 7.91 2.97
N ASP A 16 -14.35 7.93 1.73
CA ASP A 16 -14.02 6.73 0.97
C ASP A 16 -12.55 6.37 1.23
N ILE A 17 -12.34 5.40 2.12
CA ILE A 17 -11.02 4.96 2.53
C ILE A 17 -10.67 3.63 1.89
N VAL A 18 -9.46 3.53 1.34
CA VAL A 18 -8.93 2.32 0.74
C VAL A 18 -7.64 1.92 1.44
N GLU A 19 -7.48 0.62 1.69
CA GLU A 19 -6.23 0.03 2.16
C GLU A 19 -5.47 -0.57 0.97
N PHE A 20 -4.19 -0.24 0.86
CA PHE A 20 -3.25 -0.85 -0.06
C PHE A 20 -2.22 -1.66 0.72
N TYR A 21 -2.06 -2.93 0.32
CA TYR A 21 -0.99 -3.78 0.79
C TYR A 21 -0.16 -4.29 -0.39
N PHE A 22 1.15 -4.06 -0.34
CA PHE A 22 2.08 -4.55 -1.35
C PHE A 22 3.48 -4.69 -0.78
N THR A 23 4.38 -5.25 -1.59
CA THR A 23 5.78 -5.44 -1.23
C THR A 23 6.68 -4.68 -2.18
N ILE A 24 7.71 -4.02 -1.66
CA ILE A 24 8.73 -3.32 -2.44
C ILE A 24 10.09 -4.00 -2.26
N SER A 25 11.02 -3.82 -3.20
CA SER A 25 12.42 -4.23 -2.98
C SER A 25 13.00 -3.49 -1.78
N ASN A 26 13.74 -4.20 -0.92
CA ASN A 26 14.39 -3.60 0.25
C ASN A 26 15.70 -2.92 -0.17
N GLN A 27 15.58 -1.79 -0.88
CA GLN A 27 16.68 -0.97 -1.36
C GLN A 27 16.32 0.52 -1.18
N PRO A 28 17.30 1.42 -1.02
CA PRO A 28 17.05 2.85 -0.95
C PRO A 28 16.22 3.37 -2.13
N GLY A 29 15.32 4.32 -1.88
CA GLY A 29 14.47 4.98 -2.90
C GLY A 29 13.26 4.16 -3.38
N GLN A 30 13.12 2.88 -3.01
CA GLN A 30 11.98 2.07 -3.48
C GLN A 30 10.64 2.51 -2.89
N LEU A 31 10.62 2.96 -1.63
CA LEU A 31 9.41 3.49 -1.00
C LEU A 31 9.02 4.84 -1.63
N GLU A 32 9.98 5.71 -1.92
CA GLU A 32 9.74 7.00 -2.59
C GLU A 32 9.09 6.78 -3.96
N LYS A 33 9.68 5.91 -4.79
CA LYS A 33 9.16 5.58 -6.13
C LYS A 33 7.70 5.12 -6.12
N VAL A 34 7.28 4.34 -5.12
CA VAL A 34 5.87 3.91 -5.04
C VAL A 34 4.96 5.01 -4.50
N LEU A 35 5.47 5.89 -3.63
CA LEU A 35 4.73 7.03 -3.10
C LEU A 35 4.45 8.11 -4.15
N GLU A 36 5.33 8.26 -5.13
CA GLU A 36 5.11 9.12 -6.31
C GLU A 36 3.84 8.75 -7.08
N ILE A 37 3.44 7.47 -7.08
CA ILE A 37 2.20 7.02 -7.71
C ILE A 37 1.00 7.65 -6.98
N PHE A 38 0.95 7.56 -5.64
CA PHE A 38 -0.13 8.17 -4.87
C PHE A 38 -0.19 9.69 -5.07
N ALA A 39 0.96 10.36 -5.11
CA ALA A 39 1.06 11.79 -5.38
C ALA A 39 0.54 12.15 -6.78
N LYS A 40 0.87 11.37 -7.81
CA LYS A 40 0.39 11.54 -9.19
C LYS A 40 -1.15 11.52 -9.27
N TYR A 41 -1.80 10.68 -8.48
CA TYR A 41 -3.28 10.58 -8.43
C TYR A 41 -3.93 11.59 -7.45
N GLY A 42 -3.14 12.43 -6.78
CA GLY A 42 -3.66 13.35 -5.76
C GLY A 42 -4.24 12.65 -4.53
N ILE A 43 -3.89 11.39 -4.31
CA ILE A 43 -4.43 10.58 -3.22
C ILE A 43 -3.80 11.03 -1.90
N ASN A 44 -4.64 11.35 -0.92
CA ASN A 44 -4.16 11.71 0.41
C ASN A 44 -3.88 10.45 1.24
N ILE A 45 -2.66 10.29 1.73
CA ILE A 45 -2.28 9.17 2.59
C ILE A 45 -2.59 9.53 4.04
N LEU A 46 -3.51 8.78 4.66
CA LEU A 46 -3.88 8.97 6.07
C LEU A 46 -2.90 8.28 7.02
N SER A 47 -2.40 7.12 6.61
CA SER A 47 -1.41 6.37 7.40
C SER A 47 -0.58 5.49 6.48
N LEU A 48 0.70 5.36 6.83
CA LEU A 48 1.63 4.46 6.16
C LEU A 48 2.42 3.70 7.22
N SER A 49 2.51 2.38 7.03
CA SER A 49 3.47 1.53 7.73
C SER A 49 4.27 0.75 6.70
N ALA A 50 5.60 0.87 6.78
CA ALA A 50 6.50 0.09 5.95
C ALA A 50 7.59 -0.51 6.83
N TYR A 51 7.94 -1.77 6.60
CA TYR A 51 9.02 -2.42 7.31
C TYR A 51 9.65 -3.53 6.48
N ALA A 52 10.94 -3.77 6.74
CA ALA A 52 11.67 -4.93 6.30
C ALA A 52 12.56 -5.40 7.46
N LEU A 53 12.67 -6.71 7.66
CA LEU A 53 13.61 -7.27 8.62
C LEU A 53 15.00 -7.42 7.98
N PRO A 54 16.06 -7.61 8.78
CA PRO A 54 17.37 -7.98 8.25
C PRO A 54 17.27 -9.14 7.25
N ASP A 55 18.07 -9.07 6.18
CA ASP A 55 18.14 -10.05 5.08
C ASP A 55 16.88 -10.20 4.20
N TRP A 56 15.79 -9.51 4.52
CA TRP A 56 14.61 -9.53 3.65
C TRP A 56 14.90 -8.80 2.35
N ARG A 57 14.73 -9.49 1.22
CA ARG A 57 14.83 -8.89 -0.12
C ARG A 57 13.68 -7.93 -0.42
N LYS A 58 12.55 -8.06 0.28
CA LYS A 58 11.37 -7.22 0.11
C LYS A 58 10.86 -6.70 1.44
N GLY A 59 10.44 -5.44 1.46
CA GLY A 59 9.71 -4.82 2.57
C GLY A 59 8.20 -4.87 2.32
N ALA A 60 7.44 -5.01 3.40
CA ALA A 60 5.98 -4.89 3.39
C ALA A 60 5.58 -3.42 3.54
N VAL A 61 4.54 -3.00 2.79
CA VAL A 61 3.99 -1.65 2.85
C VAL A 61 2.47 -1.74 3.00
N PHE A 62 1.95 -1.02 3.98
CA PHE A 62 0.53 -0.84 4.28
C PHE A 62 0.22 0.65 4.20
N ILE A 63 -0.75 1.02 3.37
CA ILE A 63 -1.18 2.40 3.21
C ILE A 63 -2.69 2.47 3.36
N PHE A 64 -3.16 3.34 4.23
CA PHE A 64 -4.54 3.78 4.21
C PHE A 64 -4.62 5.14 3.51
N ALA A 65 -5.45 5.20 2.49
CA ALA A 65 -5.60 6.34 1.63
C ALA A 65 -7.05 6.84 1.61
N ASP A 66 -7.19 8.15 1.58
CA ASP A 66 -8.44 8.85 1.41
C ASP A 66 -8.59 9.22 -0.07
N ILE A 67 -9.60 8.63 -0.71
CA ILE A 67 -9.94 8.88 -2.11
C ILE A 67 -11.25 9.66 -2.25
N THR A 68 -11.75 10.25 -1.15
CA THR A 68 -13.01 10.99 -1.15
C THR A 68 -12.96 12.12 -2.18
N ASN A 69 -14.00 12.19 -3.03
CA ASN A 69 -14.13 13.17 -4.11
C ASN A 69 -13.04 13.09 -5.21
N LEU A 70 -12.26 12.01 -5.28
CA LEU A 70 -11.33 11.78 -6.37
C LEU A 70 -11.98 10.88 -7.43
N ASP A 71 -11.86 11.25 -8.71
CA ASP A 71 -12.17 10.37 -9.84
C ASP A 71 -10.99 9.42 -10.10
N VAL A 72 -10.70 8.57 -9.11
CA VAL A 72 -9.56 7.65 -9.13
C VAL A 72 -10.06 6.23 -9.25
N ASN A 73 -9.57 5.52 -10.27
CA ASN A 73 -9.75 4.09 -10.38
C ASN A 73 -8.68 3.34 -9.57
N VAL A 74 -9.07 2.80 -8.41
CA VAL A 74 -8.18 2.04 -7.51
C VAL A 74 -7.48 0.87 -8.24
N GLU A 75 -8.14 0.24 -9.21
CA GLU A 75 -7.56 -0.86 -9.99
C GLU A 75 -6.41 -0.37 -10.89
N GLN A 76 -6.49 0.86 -11.39
CA GLN A 76 -5.40 1.47 -12.17
C GLN A 76 -4.19 1.78 -11.27
N VAL A 77 -4.44 2.33 -10.07
CA VAL A 77 -3.40 2.57 -9.06
C VAL A 77 -2.71 1.25 -8.68
N ARG A 78 -3.50 0.19 -8.46
CA ARG A 78 -3.01 -1.16 -8.16
C ARG A 78 -2.08 -1.69 -9.26
N ARG A 79 -2.46 -1.55 -10.53
CA ARG A 79 -1.65 -1.99 -11.68
C ARG A 79 -0.35 -1.21 -11.83
N GLU A 80 -0.37 0.10 -11.59
CA GLU A 80 0.85 0.91 -11.58
C GLU A 80 1.79 0.50 -10.43
N LEU A 81 1.24 0.22 -9.24
CA LEU A 81 2.01 -0.31 -8.12
C LEU A 81 2.63 -1.68 -8.45
N GLU A 82 1.88 -2.59 -9.06
CA GLU A 82 2.41 -3.90 -9.51
C GLU A 82 3.56 -3.74 -10.51
N THR A 83 3.41 -2.83 -11.46
CA THR A 83 4.44 -2.51 -12.46
C THR A 83 5.69 -1.93 -11.79
N ALA A 84 5.51 -0.96 -10.89
CA ALA A 84 6.62 -0.31 -10.19
C ALA A 84 7.37 -1.25 -9.23
N THR A 85 6.68 -2.23 -8.66
CA THR A 85 7.23 -3.20 -7.71
C THR A 85 7.70 -4.50 -8.35
N GLY A 86 7.56 -4.65 -9.68
CA GLY A 86 8.00 -5.81 -10.43
C GLY A 86 7.19 -7.08 -10.13
N ARG A 87 5.92 -6.95 -9.75
CA ARG A 87 5.00 -8.09 -9.53
C ARG A 87 4.19 -8.35 -10.79
N GLY A 88 4.70 -9.19 -11.68
CA GLY A 88 3.85 -9.96 -12.58
C GLY A 88 3.27 -11.15 -11.82
N GLY A 89 1.96 -11.14 -11.55
CA GLY A 89 1.23 -12.29 -10.97
C GLY A 89 1.10 -12.26 -9.45
N GLY A 90 0.02 -11.66 -8.94
CA GLY A 90 -0.46 -11.92 -7.59
C GLY A 90 -1.14 -13.30 -7.55
N GLU A 91 -0.52 -14.28 -6.89
CA GLU A 91 -1.26 -15.44 -6.40
C GLU A 91 -2.29 -14.96 -5.37
N LEU A 92 -3.56 -15.21 -5.69
CA LEU A 92 -4.67 -15.17 -4.76
C LEU A 92 -4.38 -16.13 -3.61
N ARG A 93 -3.90 -15.63 -2.48
CA ARG A 93 -4.03 -16.36 -1.22
C ARG A 93 -5.42 -16.09 -0.68
N ASN A 94 -6.34 -17.02 -0.98
CA ASN A 94 -7.49 -17.24 -0.12
C ASN A 94 -6.91 -17.58 1.26
N LEU A 95 -7.11 -16.68 2.22
CA LEU A 95 -6.91 -17.03 3.62
C LEU A 95 -8.04 -17.98 4.03
N PRO A 96 -7.74 -19.09 4.73
CA PRO A 96 -8.76 -19.94 5.35
C PRO A 96 -9.54 -19.19 6.43
#